data_AF-A0A381S4V2-F1
#
_entry.id   AF-A0A381S4V2-F1
#
_cell.length_a   1.000
_cell.length_b   1.000
_cell.length_c   1.000
_cell.angle_alpha   90.00
_cell.angle_beta   90.00
_cell.angle_gamma   90.00
#
_symmetry.space_group_name_H-M   'P 1'
#
loop_
_entity.id
_entity.type
_entity.pdbx_description
1 polymer ?
#
loop_
_entity_poly.entity_id
_entity_poly.type
_entity_poly.pdbx_seq_one_letter_code
_entity_poly.pdbx_strand_id
1 'polypeptide(L)'
;MEKEIEKIQKIIDDKRKEIERRNKKQMDNQKRFYNQKIIGNNLLNFGKEIEKYQNEIKTIENQNMFWISWEYYQNLIFDPKNMRWRIIPICSCLPTNKPENMIWITNCERFIPKIYNFVKSLKNVKSAVISRMGKNVKLHLHQGWECIANHILRSHLTIIVEENKSGLIVNNEKKYHNPKEYILFDDSINHTGFNESENDRYILIIDFKRPKEAMKGISKIQPQDGLDLEVVRQKFQKINKYYGNLKY
;
A
#
# COMPACT_ATOMS: atom_id res chain seq x y z
N MET A 1 -21.66 34.13 35.77
CA MET A 1 -20.32 33.51 35.67
C MET A 1 -20.36 31.98 35.76
N GLU A 2 -20.56 31.34 36.92
CA GLU A 2 -20.56 29.84 37.01
C GLU A 2 -21.62 29.16 36.13
N LYS A 3 -22.86 29.66 36.16
CA LYS A 3 -23.97 29.15 35.30
C LYS A 3 -23.70 29.32 33.79
N GLU A 4 -22.93 30.33 33.41
CA GLU A 4 -22.55 30.54 32.00
C GLU A 4 -21.43 29.59 31.57
N ILE A 5 -20.46 29.34 32.44
CA ILE A 5 -19.39 28.35 32.22
C ILE A 5 -19.99 26.96 32.06
N GLU A 6 -20.94 26.57 32.91
CA GLU A 6 -21.63 25.27 32.81
C GLU A 6 -22.42 25.13 31.50
N LYS A 7 -23.08 26.20 31.06
CA LYS A 7 -23.79 26.23 29.77
C LYS A 7 -22.84 26.09 28.58
N ILE A 8 -21.67 26.75 28.62
CA ILE A 8 -20.64 26.63 27.58
C ILE A 8 -20.07 25.21 27.55
N GLN A 9 -19.77 24.63 28.71
CA GLN A 9 -19.23 23.28 28.81
C GLN A 9 -20.19 22.24 28.21
N LYS A 10 -21.49 22.36 28.51
CA LYS A 10 -22.53 21.51 27.92
C LYS A 10 -22.56 21.61 26.39
N ILE A 11 -22.47 22.82 25.83
CA ILE A 11 -22.43 23.04 24.38
C ILE A 11 -21.19 22.36 23.75
N ILE A 12 -20.03 22.45 24.42
CA ILE A 12 -18.79 21.80 23.95
C ILE A 12 -18.97 20.28 23.92
N ASP A 13 -19.52 19.70 24.99
CA ASP A 13 -19.68 18.25 25.09
C ASP A 13 -20.74 17.70 24.12
N ASP A 14 -21.84 18.43 23.91
CA ASP A 14 -22.84 18.09 22.91
C ASP A 14 -22.25 18.13 21.49
N LYS A 15 -21.44 19.15 21.18
CA LYS A 15 -20.70 19.22 19.90
C LYS A 15 -19.71 18.08 19.74
N ARG A 16 -18.97 17.70 20.79
CA ARG A 16 -18.05 16.55 20.76
C ARG A 16 -18.78 15.25 20.44
N LYS A 17 -19.89 14.97 21.14
CA LYS A 17 -20.73 13.80 20.89
C LYS A 17 -21.30 13.79 19.47
N GLU A 18 -21.69 14.95 18.95
CA GLU A 18 -22.15 15.07 17.56
C GLU A 18 -21.04 14.75 16.55
N ILE A 19 -19.84 15.29 16.76
CA ILE A 19 -18.67 14.99 15.93
C ILE A 19 -18.33 13.50 15.97
N GLU A 20 -18.33 12.88 17.16
CA GLU A 20 -18.09 11.44 17.32
C GLU A 20 -19.12 10.60 16.58
N ARG A 21 -20.42 10.93 16.69
CA ARG A 21 -21.49 10.25 15.95
C ARG A 21 -21.31 10.38 14.43
N ARG A 22 -20.96 11.58 13.95
CA ARG A 22 -20.70 11.82 12.52
C ARG A 22 -19.49 11.02 12.02
N ASN A 23 -18.39 11.03 12.78
CA ASN A 23 -17.19 10.26 12.46
C ASN A 23 -17.45 8.76 12.44
N LYS A 24 -18.18 8.24 13.43
CA LYS A 24 -18.57 6.82 13.48
C LYS A 24 -19.42 6.44 12.28
N LYS A 25 -20.45 7.25 11.95
CA LYS A 25 -21.29 7.03 10.77
C LYS A 25 -20.50 7.07 9.46
N GLN A 26 -19.52 7.97 9.33
CA GLN A 26 -18.63 8.00 8.17
C GLN A 26 -17.80 6.73 8.07
N MET A 27 -17.25 6.25 9.19
CA MET A 27 -16.43 5.03 9.24
C MET A 27 -17.26 3.77 8.94
N ASP A 28 -18.48 3.67 9.47
CA ASP A 28 -19.38 2.54 9.24
C ASP A 28 -19.82 2.46 7.76
N ASN A 29 -19.96 3.61 7.10
CA ASN A 29 -20.28 3.70 5.69
C ASN A 29 -19.06 3.53 4.77
N GLN A 30 -17.83 3.60 5.29
CA GLN A 30 -16.64 3.53 4.46
C GLN A 30 -16.50 2.13 3.86
N LYS A 31 -16.45 2.09 2.52
CA LYS A 31 -16.27 0.86 1.77
C LYS A 31 -14.83 0.40 1.91
N ARG A 32 -14.66 -0.81 2.43
CA ARG A 32 -13.36 -1.44 2.72
C ARG A 32 -12.71 -1.95 1.44
N PHE A 33 -13.48 -2.67 0.64
CA PHE A 33 -13.04 -3.31 -0.59
C PHE A 33 -13.85 -2.84 -1.78
N TYR A 34 -13.18 -2.67 -2.91
CA TYR A 34 -13.75 -2.17 -4.15
C TYR A 34 -13.65 -3.21 -5.27
N ASN A 35 -14.52 -3.09 -6.27
CA ASN A 35 -14.43 -3.85 -7.50
C ASN A 35 -13.49 -3.16 -8.48
N GLN A 36 -12.71 -3.89 -9.28
CA GLN A 36 -11.78 -3.29 -10.26
C GLN A 36 -12.43 -2.29 -11.21
N LYS A 37 -13.73 -2.45 -11.53
CA LYS A 37 -14.43 -1.54 -12.45
C LYS A 37 -14.27 -0.07 -12.06
N ILE A 38 -14.11 0.22 -10.77
CA ILE A 38 -13.92 1.60 -10.28
C ILE A 38 -12.59 2.21 -10.72
N ILE A 39 -11.56 1.40 -10.94
CA ILE A 39 -10.26 1.82 -11.49
C ILE A 39 -10.16 1.51 -13.00
N GLY A 40 -11.29 1.22 -13.64
CA GLY A 40 -11.37 0.84 -15.05
C GLY A 40 -10.81 -0.56 -15.35
N ASN A 41 -10.50 -0.80 -16.61
CA ASN A 41 -10.00 -2.09 -17.12
C ASN A 41 -8.50 -2.31 -16.88
N ASN A 42 -7.90 -1.57 -15.93
CA ASN A 42 -6.46 -1.57 -15.66
C ASN A 42 -5.91 -2.99 -15.41
N LEU A 43 -6.66 -3.88 -14.76
CA LEU A 43 -6.13 -5.16 -14.29
C LEU A 43 -6.50 -6.37 -15.18
N LEU A 44 -7.23 -6.19 -16.28
CA LEU A 44 -7.81 -7.29 -17.07
C LEU A 44 -6.80 -8.32 -17.59
N ASN A 45 -5.55 -7.90 -17.80
CA ASN A 45 -4.51 -8.76 -18.38
C ASN A 45 -3.55 -9.36 -17.34
N PHE A 46 -3.67 -8.98 -16.06
CA PHE A 46 -2.72 -9.43 -15.03
C PHE A 46 -2.69 -10.98 -14.91
N GLY A 47 -3.85 -11.60 -14.76
CA GLY A 47 -3.94 -13.05 -14.56
C GLY A 47 -3.47 -13.88 -15.75
N LYS A 48 -3.46 -13.31 -16.96
CA LYS A 48 -3.03 -13.99 -18.20
C LYS A 48 -1.51 -14.17 -18.28
N GLU A 49 -0.78 -13.26 -17.65
CA GLU A 49 0.68 -13.17 -17.74
C GLU A 49 1.37 -13.62 -16.45
N ILE A 50 0.60 -14.21 -15.52
CA ILE A 50 1.06 -14.48 -14.16
C ILE A 50 2.31 -15.36 -14.09
N GLU A 51 2.41 -16.36 -14.98
CA GLU A 51 3.55 -17.28 -15.01
C GLU A 51 4.85 -16.56 -15.35
N LYS A 52 4.78 -15.54 -16.22
CA LYS A 52 5.94 -14.71 -16.55
C LYS A 52 6.38 -13.89 -15.34
N TYR A 53 5.42 -13.33 -14.60
CA TYR A 53 5.72 -12.60 -13.36
C TYR A 53 6.31 -13.52 -12.28
N GLN A 54 5.79 -14.73 -12.13
CA GLN A 54 6.32 -15.73 -11.20
C GLN A 54 7.76 -16.11 -11.54
N ASN A 55 8.08 -16.28 -12.82
CA ASN A 55 9.44 -16.57 -13.26
C ASN A 55 10.40 -15.42 -12.93
N GLU A 56 9.99 -14.17 -13.16
CA GLU A 56 10.80 -13.00 -12.77
C GLU A 56 11.07 -12.94 -11.26
N ILE A 57 10.05 -13.21 -10.43
CA ILE A 57 10.23 -13.26 -8.97
C ILE A 57 11.22 -14.35 -8.56
N LYS A 58 11.11 -15.56 -9.14
CA LYS A 58 12.04 -16.67 -8.87
C LYS A 58 13.48 -16.31 -9.26
N THR A 59 13.67 -15.64 -10.40
CA THR A 59 15.00 -15.20 -10.84
C THR A 59 15.62 -14.21 -9.85
N ILE A 60 14.86 -13.21 -9.39
CA ILE A 60 15.34 -12.23 -8.40
C ILE A 60 15.71 -12.90 -7.07
N GLU A 61 14.89 -13.83 -6.59
CA GLU A 61 15.16 -14.56 -5.34
C GLU A 61 16.46 -15.36 -5.42
N ASN A 62 16.66 -16.09 -6.52
CA ASN A 62 17.89 -16.88 -6.73
C ASN A 62 19.15 -16.01 -6.80
N GLN A 63 19.02 -14.78 -7.27
CA GLN A 63 20.14 -13.83 -7.39
C GLN A 63 20.33 -12.98 -6.13
N ASN A 64 19.53 -13.20 -5.08
CA ASN A 64 19.47 -12.39 -3.85
C ASN A 64 19.44 -10.88 -4.13
N MET A 65 18.67 -10.51 -5.14
CA MET A 65 18.75 -9.21 -5.79
C MET A 65 17.66 -8.25 -5.28
N PHE A 66 17.97 -6.95 -5.20
CA PHE A 66 17.03 -5.82 -5.11
C PHE A 66 16.10 -5.67 -3.89
N TRP A 67 16.04 -6.62 -2.97
CA TRP A 67 15.16 -6.51 -1.81
C TRP A 67 15.64 -5.45 -0.81
N ILE A 68 14.86 -4.39 -0.63
CA ILE A 68 15.10 -3.40 0.43
C ILE A 68 14.20 -3.66 1.63
N SER A 69 14.80 -3.55 2.81
CA SER A 69 14.08 -3.31 4.06
C SER A 69 13.50 -1.90 3.99
N TRP A 70 12.18 -1.77 4.14
CA TRP A 70 11.57 -0.44 4.30
C TRP A 70 11.70 0.03 5.76
N GLU A 71 12.95 0.26 6.20
CA GLU A 71 13.37 0.50 7.59
C GLU A 71 12.57 1.60 8.31
N TYR A 72 12.02 2.55 7.57
CA TYR A 72 11.24 3.65 8.15
C TYR A 72 9.77 3.30 8.48
N TYR A 73 9.18 2.28 7.84
CA TYR A 73 7.89 1.71 8.27
C TYR A 73 8.08 0.63 9.35
N GLN A 74 9.30 0.10 9.49
CA GLN A 74 9.60 -1.09 10.30
C GLN A 74 9.54 -0.81 11.80
N ASN A 75 9.93 0.38 12.27
CA ASN A 75 9.85 0.71 13.70
C ASN A 75 8.41 0.94 14.21
N LEU A 76 7.43 1.03 13.30
CA LEU A 76 6.02 1.32 13.64
C LEU A 76 5.08 0.13 13.42
N ILE A 77 5.48 -0.81 12.57
CA ILE A 77 4.61 -1.91 12.11
C ILE A 77 5.22 -3.29 12.41
N PHE A 78 6.49 -3.36 12.85
CA PHE A 78 7.20 -4.62 13.08
C PHE A 78 7.91 -4.74 14.44
N ASP A 79 8.03 -6.00 14.89
CA ASP A 79 9.06 -6.45 15.83
C ASP A 79 10.40 -6.59 15.07
N PRO A 80 11.48 -5.88 15.47
CA PRO A 80 12.78 -5.93 14.81
C PRO A 80 13.42 -7.32 14.73
N LYS A 81 12.94 -8.33 15.47
CA LYS A 81 13.41 -9.72 15.36
C LYS A 81 12.87 -10.47 14.13
N ASN A 82 11.85 -9.94 13.45
CA ASN A 82 11.13 -10.60 12.35
C ASN A 82 11.23 -9.83 11.01
N MET A 83 12.45 -9.45 10.59
CA MET A 83 12.76 -8.74 9.32
C MET A 83 12.47 -9.56 8.04
N ARG A 84 11.23 -10.01 7.87
CA ARG A 84 10.79 -10.88 6.78
C ARG A 84 9.87 -10.18 5.78
N TRP A 85 9.61 -8.89 5.95
CA TRP A 85 8.91 -8.08 4.95
C TRP A 85 9.89 -7.17 4.22
N ARG A 86 9.98 -7.37 2.91
CA ARG A 86 10.89 -6.65 2.01
C ARG A 86 10.14 -6.25 0.76
N ILE A 87 10.60 -5.20 0.10
CA ILE A 87 9.98 -4.74 -1.13
C ILE A 87 11.00 -4.41 -2.21
N ILE A 88 10.53 -4.35 -3.45
CA ILE A 88 11.25 -3.81 -4.61
C ILE A 88 10.41 -2.65 -5.16
N PRO A 89 10.87 -1.39 -5.06
CA PRO A 89 10.15 -0.27 -5.62
C PRO A 89 10.23 -0.25 -7.14
N ILE A 90 9.09 -0.04 -7.81
CA ILE A 90 8.99 0.11 -9.27
C ILE A 90 8.83 1.58 -9.65
N CYS A 91 7.85 2.25 -9.04
CA CYS A 91 7.63 3.68 -9.24
C CYS A 91 6.94 4.32 -8.04
N SER A 92 7.06 5.65 -7.94
CA SER A 92 6.42 6.44 -6.89
C SER A 92 6.21 7.88 -7.34
N CYS A 93 5.02 8.41 -7.04
CA CYS A 93 4.60 9.78 -7.27
C CYS A 93 4.27 10.39 -5.91
N LEU A 94 5.20 11.16 -5.33
CA LEU A 94 5.01 11.82 -4.04
C LEU A 94 5.24 13.34 -4.16
N PRO A 95 4.33 14.18 -3.63
CA PRO A 95 2.97 13.83 -3.22
C PRO A 95 2.15 13.28 -4.40
N THR A 96 1.15 12.44 -4.10
CA THR A 96 0.36 11.69 -5.12
C THR A 96 -0.47 12.60 -6.03
N ASN A 97 -0.68 13.86 -5.63
CA ASN A 97 -1.43 14.86 -6.39
C ASN A 97 -0.59 15.64 -7.42
N LYS A 98 0.74 15.41 -7.51
CA LYS A 98 1.66 16.08 -8.46
C LYS A 98 2.23 15.06 -9.47
N PRO A 99 1.54 14.78 -10.60
CA PRO A 99 1.96 13.77 -11.57
C PRO A 99 3.40 13.93 -12.09
N GLU A 100 3.89 15.16 -12.17
CA GLU A 100 5.26 15.53 -12.55
C GLU A 100 6.34 14.97 -11.61
N ASN A 101 5.96 14.54 -10.40
CA ASN A 101 6.87 13.93 -9.43
C ASN A 101 7.02 12.42 -9.57
N MET A 102 6.47 11.81 -10.63
CA MET A 102 6.61 10.38 -10.87
C MET A 102 8.08 10.00 -11.11
N ILE A 103 8.61 9.15 -10.24
CA ILE A 103 9.93 8.55 -10.37
C ILE A 103 9.74 7.08 -10.74
N TRP A 104 10.39 6.65 -11.82
CA TRP A 104 10.49 5.25 -12.22
C TRP A 104 11.88 4.72 -11.88
N ILE A 105 11.94 3.53 -11.28
CA ILE A 105 13.19 2.83 -11.00
C ILE A 105 13.63 2.13 -12.28
N THR A 106 14.53 2.75 -13.04
CA THR A 106 14.83 2.35 -14.43
C THR A 106 15.41 0.95 -14.53
N ASN A 107 16.15 0.50 -13.52
CA ASN A 107 16.71 -0.84 -13.49
C ASN A 107 15.67 -1.96 -13.42
N CYS A 108 14.48 -1.69 -12.90
CA CYS A 108 13.41 -2.68 -12.89
C CYS A 108 13.06 -3.14 -14.31
N GLU A 109 13.22 -2.28 -15.33
CA GLU A 109 13.03 -2.65 -16.74
C GLU A 109 13.98 -3.78 -17.19
N ARG A 110 15.17 -3.88 -16.58
CA ARG A 110 16.15 -4.92 -16.88
C ARG A 110 15.88 -6.23 -16.14
N PHE A 111 15.51 -6.17 -14.86
CA PHE A 111 15.41 -7.35 -13.98
C PHE A 111 14.01 -7.94 -13.87
N ILE A 112 12.99 -7.10 -14.03
CA ILE A 112 11.57 -7.48 -14.01
C ILE A 112 10.81 -6.87 -15.20
N PRO A 113 11.31 -7.03 -16.44
CA PRO A 113 10.76 -6.35 -17.62
C PRO A 113 9.25 -6.56 -17.79
N LYS A 114 8.72 -7.74 -17.51
CA LYS A 114 7.30 -8.05 -17.70
C LYS A 114 6.44 -7.37 -16.65
N ILE A 115 6.82 -7.44 -15.36
CA ILE A 115 6.12 -6.72 -14.30
C ILE A 115 6.23 -5.19 -14.52
N TYR A 116 7.42 -4.70 -14.84
CA TYR A 116 7.68 -3.27 -15.06
C TYR A 116 6.83 -2.71 -16.21
N ASN A 117 6.83 -3.38 -17.37
CA ASN A 117 6.04 -2.96 -18.52
C ASN A 117 4.54 -3.08 -18.29
N PHE A 118 4.11 -4.11 -17.54
CA PHE A 118 2.71 -4.20 -17.10
C PHE A 118 2.33 -2.96 -16.30
N VAL A 119 3.07 -2.60 -15.25
CA VAL A 119 2.80 -1.40 -14.44
C VAL A 119 2.81 -0.12 -15.28
N LYS A 120 3.76 0.02 -16.20
CA LYS A 120 3.88 1.19 -17.11
C LYS A 120 2.70 1.33 -18.07
N SER A 121 2.04 0.22 -18.42
CA SER A 121 0.84 0.23 -19.27
C SER A 121 -0.44 0.69 -18.54
N LEU A 122 -0.42 0.70 -17.20
CA LEU A 122 -1.60 1.03 -16.40
C LEU A 122 -1.84 2.54 -16.33
N LYS A 123 -3.11 2.93 -16.34
CA LYS A 123 -3.51 4.33 -16.17
C LYS A 123 -3.66 4.67 -14.69
N ASN A 124 -3.36 5.93 -14.35
CA ASN A 124 -3.59 6.51 -13.02
C ASN A 124 -2.80 5.86 -11.86
N VAL A 125 -1.69 5.18 -12.15
CA VAL A 125 -0.78 4.67 -11.10
C VAL A 125 -0.12 5.84 -10.36
N LYS A 126 0.01 5.69 -9.04
CA LYS A 126 0.66 6.63 -8.11
C LYS A 126 1.88 6.02 -7.45
N SER A 127 1.88 4.72 -7.24
CA SER A 127 3.07 3.98 -6.82
C SER A 127 2.90 2.52 -7.23
N ALA A 128 4.02 1.82 -7.35
CA ALA A 128 4.01 0.37 -7.47
C ALA A 128 5.24 -0.22 -6.80
N VAL A 129 5.05 -1.30 -6.04
CA VAL A 129 6.12 -2.05 -5.38
C VAL A 129 5.81 -3.55 -5.42
N ILE A 130 6.83 -4.38 -5.62
CA ILE A 130 6.73 -5.81 -5.34
C ILE A 130 6.92 -5.99 -3.84
N SER A 131 6.05 -6.73 -3.18
CA SER A 131 6.13 -7.01 -1.76
C SER A 131 6.31 -8.50 -1.51
N ARG A 132 7.40 -8.83 -0.82
CA ARG A 132 7.66 -10.14 -0.22
C ARG A 132 7.33 -10.08 1.26
N MET A 133 6.43 -10.96 1.70
CA MET A 133 6.14 -11.18 3.11
C MET A 133 6.52 -12.61 3.45
N GLY A 134 7.50 -12.79 4.33
CA GLY A 134 7.98 -14.11 4.67
C GLY A 134 6.98 -14.95 5.45
N LYS A 135 7.30 -16.23 5.60
CA LYS A 135 6.46 -17.18 6.33
C LYS A 135 6.16 -16.77 7.78
N ASN A 136 4.93 -17.04 8.22
CA ASN A 136 4.43 -16.78 9.57
C ASN A 136 4.59 -15.32 10.03
N VAL A 137 4.37 -14.37 9.12
CA VAL A 137 4.48 -12.92 9.37
C VAL A 137 3.10 -12.30 9.46
N LYS A 138 2.89 -11.43 10.44
CA LYS A 138 1.72 -10.57 10.54
C LYS A 138 2.15 -9.15 10.88
N LEU A 139 1.65 -8.19 10.11
CA LEU A 139 1.89 -6.76 10.35
C LEU A 139 1.08 -6.28 11.54
N HIS A 140 1.57 -5.31 12.31
CA HIS A 140 0.72 -4.59 13.25
C HIS A 140 -0.43 -3.89 12.52
N LEU A 141 -1.52 -3.63 13.25
CA LEU A 141 -2.64 -2.86 12.72
C LEU A 141 -2.17 -1.42 12.43
N HIS A 142 -2.40 -0.94 11.21
CA HIS A 142 -1.94 0.38 10.78
C HIS A 142 -2.90 1.03 9.76
N GLN A 143 -2.63 2.29 9.44
CA GLN A 143 -3.26 3.06 8.37
C GLN A 143 -2.18 3.69 7.51
N GLY A 144 -2.44 3.85 6.22
CA GLY A 144 -1.57 4.65 5.36
C GLY A 144 -1.62 6.14 5.74
N TRP A 145 -0.61 6.92 5.36
CA TRP A 145 -0.55 8.34 5.72
C TRP A 145 -1.64 9.15 5.03
N GLU A 146 -2.19 10.13 5.72
CA GLU A 146 -3.26 11.02 5.22
C GLU A 146 -2.93 11.59 3.84
N CYS A 147 -1.72 12.13 3.66
CA CYS A 147 -1.27 12.75 2.41
C CYS A 147 -1.13 11.79 1.22
N ILE A 148 -1.25 10.48 1.44
CA ILE A 148 -1.19 9.43 0.42
C ILE A 148 -2.52 8.66 0.37
N ALA A 149 -2.87 7.99 1.47
CA ALA A 149 -3.98 7.05 1.57
C ALA A 149 -5.34 7.69 1.26
N ASN A 150 -5.52 8.98 1.57
CA ASN A 150 -6.77 9.68 1.27
C ASN A 150 -6.97 9.97 -0.22
N HIS A 151 -5.91 9.83 -1.02
CA HIS A 151 -5.89 10.16 -2.45
C HIS A 151 -5.73 8.94 -3.36
N ILE A 152 -5.62 7.73 -2.79
CA ILE A 152 -5.43 6.49 -3.55
C ILE A 152 -6.42 5.41 -3.16
N LEU A 153 -6.57 4.40 -4.02
CA LEU A 153 -7.02 3.05 -3.65
C LEU A 153 -5.85 2.10 -3.88
N ARG A 154 -5.61 1.18 -2.93
CA ARG A 154 -4.49 0.25 -2.98
C ARG A 154 -4.96 -1.10 -3.51
N SER A 155 -4.23 -1.62 -4.49
CA SER A 155 -4.47 -2.94 -5.07
C SER A 155 -3.33 -3.88 -4.69
N HIS A 156 -3.67 -5.08 -4.23
CA HIS A 156 -2.76 -6.20 -4.12
C HIS A 156 -3.07 -7.19 -5.25
N LEU A 157 -2.14 -7.36 -6.18
CA LEU A 157 -2.23 -8.34 -7.25
C LEU A 157 -1.37 -9.55 -6.84
N THR A 158 -1.99 -10.71 -6.75
CA THR A 158 -1.35 -11.90 -6.18
C THR A 158 -0.44 -12.60 -7.20
N ILE A 159 0.86 -12.72 -6.92
CA ILE A 159 1.84 -13.36 -7.81
C ILE A 159 2.16 -14.80 -7.35
N ILE A 160 2.68 -14.98 -6.13
CA ILE A 160 2.99 -16.29 -5.54
C ILE A 160 2.41 -16.32 -4.13
N VAL A 161 1.56 -17.31 -3.86
CA VAL A 161 0.88 -17.48 -2.58
C VAL A 161 0.51 -18.93 -2.35
N GLU A 162 0.40 -19.34 -1.09
CA GLU A 162 -0.34 -20.53 -0.69
C GLU A 162 -1.80 -20.14 -0.40
N GLU A 163 -2.74 -20.78 -1.11
CA GLU A 163 -4.17 -20.44 -1.03
C GLU A 163 -4.70 -20.44 0.40
N ASN A 164 -5.55 -19.47 0.72
CA ASN A 164 -6.20 -19.33 2.04
C ASN A 164 -5.24 -19.21 3.24
N LYS A 165 -3.97 -18.86 3.03
CA LYS A 165 -2.99 -18.68 4.11
C LYS A 165 -2.49 -17.26 4.29
N SER A 166 -2.65 -16.40 3.29
CA SER A 166 -2.18 -15.02 3.37
C SER A 166 -3.22 -14.05 2.81
N GLY A 167 -3.13 -12.79 3.20
CA GLY A 167 -4.17 -11.83 2.83
C GLY A 167 -4.08 -10.51 3.57
N LEU A 168 -5.24 -9.87 3.69
CA LEU A 168 -5.42 -8.65 4.46
C LEU A 168 -6.69 -8.69 5.30
N ILE A 169 -6.66 -7.99 6.42
CA ILE A 169 -7.82 -7.69 7.25
C ILE A 169 -7.99 -6.17 7.21
N VAL A 170 -9.18 -5.69 6.80
CA VAL A 170 -9.53 -4.27 6.77
C VAL A 170 -10.75 -4.06 7.67
N ASN A 171 -10.54 -3.39 8.81
CA ASN A 171 -11.55 -3.15 9.84
C ASN A 171 -12.36 -4.39 10.25
N ASN A 172 -11.70 -5.53 10.47
CA ASN A 172 -12.28 -6.86 10.81
C ASN A 172 -12.86 -7.68 9.63
N GLU A 173 -12.82 -7.18 8.39
CA GLU A 173 -13.15 -8.01 7.22
C GLU A 173 -11.87 -8.61 6.63
N LYS A 174 -11.77 -9.94 6.64
CA LYS A 174 -10.61 -10.71 6.14
C LYS A 174 -10.82 -11.08 4.67
N LYS A 175 -9.82 -10.85 3.82
CA LYS A 175 -9.74 -11.38 2.45
C LYS A 175 -8.42 -12.07 2.21
N TYR A 176 -8.48 -13.24 1.60
CA TYR A 176 -7.31 -14.03 1.23
C TYR A 176 -6.79 -13.64 -0.15
N HIS A 177 -5.46 -13.62 -0.27
CA HIS A 177 -4.79 -13.58 -1.55
C HIS A 177 -4.92 -14.95 -2.21
N ASN A 178 -5.58 -15.00 -3.37
CA ASN A 178 -5.64 -16.20 -4.21
C ASN A 178 -4.84 -15.98 -5.50
N PRO A 179 -4.26 -17.04 -6.08
CA PRO A 179 -3.53 -16.96 -7.34
C PRO A 179 -4.35 -16.28 -8.44
N LYS A 180 -3.72 -15.43 -9.25
CA LYS A 180 -4.33 -14.70 -10.39
C LYS A 180 -5.42 -13.69 -10.01
N GLU A 181 -5.76 -13.56 -8.73
CA GLU A 181 -6.73 -12.60 -8.24
C GLU A 181 -6.06 -11.29 -7.79
N TYR A 182 -6.90 -10.29 -7.53
CA TYR A 182 -6.51 -9.04 -6.93
C TYR A 182 -7.46 -8.66 -5.80
N ILE A 183 -6.96 -7.82 -4.90
CA ILE A 183 -7.77 -7.19 -3.85
C ILE A 183 -7.56 -5.69 -3.94
N LEU A 184 -8.64 -4.95 -4.19
CA LEU A 184 -8.64 -3.49 -4.19
C LEU A 184 -9.30 -2.99 -2.91
N PHE A 185 -8.60 -2.18 -2.12
CA PHE A 185 -9.08 -1.72 -0.81
C PHE A 185 -8.69 -0.28 -0.49
N ASP A 186 -9.31 0.25 0.56
CA ASP A 186 -9.02 1.58 1.08
C ASP A 186 -7.91 1.52 2.15
N ASP A 187 -6.70 1.91 1.77
CA ASP A 187 -5.53 1.97 2.65
C ASP A 187 -5.65 2.99 3.79
N SER A 188 -6.64 3.89 3.71
CA SER A 188 -6.91 4.88 4.76
C SER A 188 -7.66 4.29 5.97
N ILE A 189 -8.19 3.07 5.84
CA ILE A 189 -8.87 2.34 6.90
C ILE A 189 -7.84 1.48 7.65
N ASN A 190 -8.01 1.29 8.95
CA ASN A 190 -7.20 0.36 9.75
C ASN A 190 -7.13 -1.02 9.09
N HIS A 191 -5.92 -1.47 8.81
CA HIS A 191 -5.67 -2.74 8.15
C HIS A 191 -4.39 -3.43 8.62
N THR A 192 -4.30 -4.73 8.34
CA THR A 192 -3.09 -5.53 8.57
C THR A 192 -2.96 -6.58 7.46
N GLY A 193 -1.73 -6.78 7.00
CA GLY A 193 -1.37 -7.89 6.12
C GLY A 193 -0.85 -9.08 6.93
N PHE A 194 -1.17 -10.29 6.50
CA PHE A 194 -0.71 -11.52 7.15
C PHE A 194 -0.27 -12.56 6.13
N ASN A 195 0.65 -13.42 6.55
CA ASN A 195 1.07 -14.64 5.87
C ASN A 195 1.23 -15.75 6.93
N GLU A 196 0.24 -16.63 7.01
CA GLU A 196 0.15 -17.79 7.89
C GLU A 196 0.62 -19.08 7.17
N SER A 197 1.27 -18.95 6.00
CA SER A 197 1.86 -20.09 5.28
C SER A 197 3.28 -20.37 5.75
N GLU A 198 3.77 -21.56 5.42
CA GLU A 198 5.18 -21.95 5.58
C GLU A 198 6.08 -21.43 4.45
N ASN A 199 5.50 -20.77 3.46
CA ASN A 199 6.18 -20.22 2.30
C ASN A 199 6.15 -18.68 2.31
N ASP A 200 7.01 -18.07 1.51
CA ASP A 200 6.99 -16.63 1.33
C ASP A 200 5.88 -16.24 0.34
N ARG A 201 5.20 -15.12 0.64
CA ARG A 201 4.14 -14.56 -0.21
C ARG A 201 4.66 -13.38 -1.01
N TYR A 202 4.42 -13.39 -2.31
CA TYR A 202 4.77 -12.34 -3.25
C TYR A 202 3.54 -11.74 -3.90
N ILE A 203 3.38 -10.42 -3.74
CA ILE A 203 2.30 -9.64 -4.34
C ILE A 203 2.87 -8.39 -5.02
N LEU A 204 2.18 -7.89 -6.03
CA LEU A 204 2.41 -6.56 -6.58
C LEU A 204 1.41 -5.60 -5.94
N ILE A 205 1.92 -4.63 -5.19
CA ILE A 205 1.13 -3.55 -4.60
C ILE A 205 1.14 -2.38 -5.58
N ILE A 206 -0.04 -1.89 -5.94
CA ILE A 206 -0.21 -0.73 -6.82
C ILE A 206 -1.18 0.25 -6.18
N ASP A 207 -0.74 1.49 -6.02
CA ASP A 207 -1.63 2.58 -5.61
C ASP A 207 -2.19 3.26 -6.85
N PHE A 208 -3.51 3.25 -7.00
CA PHE A 208 -4.21 3.97 -8.06
C PHE A 208 -4.75 5.29 -7.53
N LYS A 209 -4.77 6.33 -8.35
CA LYS A 209 -5.51 7.57 -8.04
C LYS A 209 -6.93 7.21 -7.63
N ARG A 210 -7.37 7.70 -6.47
CA ARG A 210 -8.72 7.48 -5.98
C ARG A 210 -9.74 8.03 -6.99
N PRO A 211 -10.63 7.19 -7.54
CA PRO A 211 -11.70 7.63 -8.44
C PRO A 211 -12.66 8.60 -7.73
N LYS A 212 -13.33 9.48 -8.47
CA LYS A 212 -14.27 10.45 -7.89
C LYS A 212 -15.51 9.77 -7.30
N GLU A 213 -15.83 8.60 -7.82
CA GLU A 213 -16.94 7.75 -7.43
C GLU A 213 -16.65 6.97 -6.13
N ALA A 214 -15.38 6.89 -5.72
CA ALA A 214 -15.00 6.31 -4.44
C ALA A 214 -15.18 7.33 -3.32
N MET A 215 -15.58 6.85 -2.13
CA MET A 215 -15.60 7.70 -0.94
C MET A 215 -14.20 8.25 -0.66
N LYS A 216 -14.10 9.47 -0.15
CA LYS A 216 -12.82 10.06 0.28
C LYS A 216 -12.19 9.17 1.35
N GLY A 217 -10.87 9.02 1.35
CA GLY A 217 -10.20 8.32 2.43
C GLY A 217 -10.25 9.11 3.74
N ILE A 218 -10.05 8.40 4.85
CA ILE A 218 -10.33 8.86 6.22
C ILE A 218 -9.11 8.80 7.15
N SER A 219 -7.91 8.58 6.60
CA SER A 219 -6.69 8.52 7.40
C SER A 219 -6.39 9.89 7.98
N LYS A 220 -5.94 9.87 9.23
CA LYS A 220 -5.44 11.03 9.98
C LYS A 220 -3.98 10.85 10.38
N ILE A 221 -3.33 9.79 9.90
CA ILE A 221 -1.94 9.48 10.24
C ILE A 221 -1.05 10.43 9.46
N GLN A 222 -0.36 11.32 10.17
CA GLN A 222 0.69 12.13 9.57
C GLN A 222 1.96 11.29 9.37
N PRO A 223 2.79 11.62 8.37
CA PRO A 223 4.17 11.17 8.37
C PRO A 223 4.84 11.58 9.70
N GLN A 224 5.56 10.67 10.36
CA GLN A 224 6.23 11.01 11.62
C GLN A 224 7.42 11.94 11.39
N ASP A 225 7.85 12.62 12.46
CA ASP A 225 8.95 13.58 12.48
C ASP A 225 10.16 13.12 11.65
N GLY A 226 10.51 13.90 10.62
CA GLY A 226 11.63 13.63 9.72
C GLY A 226 11.30 12.79 8.47
N LEU A 227 10.07 12.31 8.31
CA LEU A 227 9.59 11.71 7.07
C LEU A 227 8.82 12.71 6.21
N ASP A 228 9.50 13.77 5.81
CA ASP A 228 9.04 14.63 4.74
C ASP A 228 8.82 13.76 3.48
N LEU A 229 7.74 14.01 2.74
CA LEU A 229 7.52 13.41 1.42
C LEU A 229 8.75 13.63 0.53
N GLU A 230 9.47 14.74 0.70
CA GLU A 230 10.74 14.99 0.03
C GLU A 230 11.85 14.03 0.48
N VAL A 231 11.93 13.64 1.76
CA VAL A 231 12.88 12.62 2.23
C VAL A 231 12.57 11.26 1.62
N VAL A 232 11.29 10.89 1.53
CA VAL A 232 10.89 9.65 0.83
C VAL A 232 11.26 9.74 -0.65
N ARG A 233 10.97 10.88 -1.29
CA ARG A 233 11.33 11.12 -2.70
C ARG A 233 12.83 11.04 -2.94
N GLN A 234 13.64 11.69 -2.10
CA GLN A 234 15.10 11.64 -2.17
C GLN A 234 15.63 10.22 -2.00
N LYS A 235 15.01 9.39 -1.15
CA LYS A 235 15.36 7.96 -1.06
C LYS A 235 15.05 7.23 -2.36
N PHE A 236 13.88 7.42 -2.96
CA PHE A 236 13.57 6.85 -4.27
C PHE A 236 14.57 7.29 -5.34
N GLN A 237 15.01 8.56 -5.32
CA GLN A 237 16.05 9.06 -6.23
C GLN A 237 17.41 8.42 -5.95
N LYS A 238 17.81 8.27 -4.67
CA LYS A 238 19.06 7.58 -4.28
C LYS A 238 19.03 6.12 -4.67
N ILE A 239 17.92 5.43 -4.46
CA ILE A 239 17.66 4.05 -4.87
C ILE A 239 17.79 3.95 -6.39
N ASN A 240 17.13 4.84 -7.15
CA ASN A 240 17.24 4.87 -8.61
C ASN A 240 18.68 5.11 -9.08
N LYS A 241 19.41 6.03 -8.44
CA LYS A 241 20.82 6.31 -8.74
C LYS A 241 21.74 5.13 -8.39
N TYR A 242 21.55 4.53 -7.22
CA TYR A 242 22.30 3.36 -6.77
C TYR A 242 22.12 2.21 -7.76
N TYR A 243 20.87 1.94 -8.13
CA TYR A 243 20.58 0.92 -9.13
C TYR A 243 21.14 1.30 -10.50
N GLY A 244 20.93 2.51 -11.00
CA GLY A 244 21.47 2.94 -12.30
C GLY A 244 22.98 2.78 -12.46
N ASN A 245 23.73 2.73 -11.35
CA ASN A 245 25.19 2.54 -11.34
C ASN A 245 25.62 1.07 -11.24
N LEU A 246 24.71 0.12 -11.02
CA LEU A 246 25.03 -1.31 -11.01
C LEU A 246 25.39 -1.77 -12.43
N LYS A 247 26.70 -1.75 -12.74
CA LYS A 247 27.26 -2.38 -13.92
C LYS A 247 27.33 -3.89 -13.69
N TYR A 248 26.48 -4.62 -14.38
CA TYR A 248 26.58 -6.07 -14.57
C TYR A 248 26.59 -6.34 -16.06
#